data_AF-A0A428KTK0-F1
#
_entry.id   AF-A0A428KTK0-F1
#
_cell.length_a   1.000
_cell.length_b   1.000
_cell.length_c   1.000
_cell.angle_alpha   90.00
_cell.angle_beta   90.00
_cell.angle_gamma   90.00
#
_symmetry.space_group_name_H-M   'P 1'
#
loop_
_entity.id
_entity.type
_entity.pdbx_description
1 polymer ?
#
loop_
_entity_poly.entity_id
_entity_poly.type
_entity_poly.pdbx_seq_one_letter_code
_entity_poly.pdbx_strand_id
1 'polypeptide(L)'
;MSSLTINAIRALAASVFLTGAVTSCFPATDEAKCSEEVVGSVAAVGGAKTGTVGTPVPVSYIVSIPNGCGKFQGLREQRDGKKIYLVPTVRYEGCSCPQVVSDYQGTYQFTAAEPGTYVLLFPNITQTLTDTITIQ
;
A
#
# COMPACT_ATOMS: atom_id res chain seq x y z
N MET A 1 42.25 -1.62 -35.59
CA MET A 1 42.91 -1.80 -36.90
C MET A 1 42.08 -2.79 -37.70
N SER A 2 42.14 -2.71 -39.04
CA SER A 2 41.33 -3.35 -40.11
C SER A 2 39.89 -2.83 -40.28
N SER A 3 39.66 -1.78 -41.09
CA SER A 3 39.59 -1.68 -42.58
C SER A 3 38.21 -2.09 -43.12
N LEU A 4 37.26 -1.18 -43.36
CA LEU A 4 37.03 -0.33 -44.56
C LEU A 4 36.93 -1.13 -45.87
N THR A 5 35.71 -1.26 -46.40
CA THR A 5 35.39 -1.05 -47.84
C THR A 5 33.92 -0.64 -47.98
N ILE A 6 33.73 0.65 -48.27
CA ILE A 6 32.50 1.22 -48.84
C ILE A 6 32.55 0.93 -50.34
N ASN A 7 31.50 0.35 -50.92
CA ASN A 7 31.33 0.38 -52.37
C ASN A 7 29.90 0.79 -52.71
N ALA A 8 29.81 1.90 -53.42
CA ALA A 8 28.59 2.54 -53.89
C ALA A 8 28.30 2.07 -55.31
N ILE A 9 27.08 1.60 -55.58
CA ILE A 9 26.55 1.54 -56.95
C ILE A 9 25.11 2.07 -56.91
N ARG A 10 24.90 3.16 -57.65
CA ARG A 10 23.62 3.83 -57.85
C ARG A 10 22.88 3.25 -59.06
N ALA A 11 21.57 3.20 -58.90
CA ALA A 11 20.50 3.38 -59.89
C ALA A 11 20.23 2.27 -60.93
N LEU A 12 19.06 1.64 -60.79
CA LEU A 12 18.05 1.63 -61.85
C LEU A 12 16.67 1.34 -61.24
N ALA A 13 15.72 2.22 -61.53
CA ALA A 13 14.35 2.21 -61.05
C ALA A 13 13.46 1.32 -61.94
N ALA A 14 12.57 0.54 -61.33
CA ALA A 14 11.31 0.12 -61.92
C ALA A 14 10.37 -0.43 -60.83
N SER A 15 9.46 0.44 -60.40
CA SER A 15 8.03 0.18 -60.16
C SER A 15 7.58 -0.99 -59.28
N VAL A 16 6.73 -0.67 -58.29
CA VAL A 16 5.37 -1.23 -58.07
C VAL A 16 5.03 -1.45 -56.56
N PHE A 17 3.91 -0.83 -56.15
CA PHE A 17 3.13 -0.91 -54.89
C PHE A 17 3.75 -0.42 -53.56
N LEU A 18 3.61 0.89 -53.33
CA LEU A 18 3.36 1.44 -51.99
C LEU A 18 1.95 1.01 -51.53
N THR A 19 1.86 0.06 -50.60
CA THR A 19 0.78 0.04 -49.62
C THR A 19 1.43 0.11 -48.25
N GLY A 20 1.60 1.33 -47.76
CA GLY A 20 1.95 1.58 -46.36
C GLY A 20 0.81 1.12 -45.48
N ALA A 21 0.94 -0.06 -44.89
CA ALA A 21 0.25 -0.34 -43.64
C ALA A 21 0.94 0.52 -42.57
N VAL A 22 0.50 1.76 -42.42
CA VAL A 22 0.64 2.45 -41.14
C VAL A 22 -0.21 1.67 -40.15
N THR A 23 0.37 0.61 -39.57
CA THR A 23 -0.11 0.13 -38.28
C THR A 23 0.20 1.27 -37.33
N SER A 24 -0.75 2.20 -37.20
CA SER A 24 -0.78 3.17 -36.13
C SER A 24 -0.65 2.37 -34.85
N CYS A 25 0.56 2.34 -34.30
CA CYS A 25 0.81 1.94 -32.94
C CYS A 25 0.20 3.05 -32.10
N PHE A 26 -1.13 3.01 -31.94
CA PHE A 26 -1.78 3.78 -30.90
C PHE A 26 -1.33 3.11 -29.59
N PRO A 27 -0.58 3.80 -28.72
CA PRO A 27 -0.47 3.32 -27.35
C PRO A 27 -1.90 3.22 -26.84
N ALA A 28 -2.32 2.01 -26.46
CA ALA A 28 -3.58 1.83 -25.74
C ALA A 28 -3.56 2.85 -24.61
N THR A 29 -4.49 3.80 -24.65
CA THR A 29 -4.67 4.79 -23.60
C THR A 29 -4.75 4.05 -22.28
N ASP A 30 -3.89 4.43 -21.33
CA ASP A 30 -3.87 3.85 -19.99
C ASP A 30 -5.29 3.88 -19.41
N GLU A 31 -5.96 2.72 -19.39
CA GLU A 31 -7.25 2.55 -18.73
C GLU A 31 -7.05 2.98 -17.27
N ALA A 32 -7.81 3.98 -16.81
CA ALA A 32 -7.71 4.47 -15.44
C ALA A 32 -8.00 3.33 -14.47
N LYS A 33 -6.97 2.85 -13.77
CA LYS A 33 -7.12 1.80 -12.75
C LYS A 33 -7.81 2.41 -11.53
N CYS A 34 -9.11 2.19 -11.39
CA CYS A 34 -9.89 2.64 -10.24
C CYS A 34 -9.82 1.67 -9.05
N SER A 35 -8.64 1.10 -8.79
CA SER A 35 -8.39 0.26 -7.63
C SER A 35 -7.04 0.63 -7.05
N GLU A 36 -7.00 0.90 -5.76
CA GLU A 36 -5.79 1.27 -5.04
C GLU A 36 -5.79 0.66 -3.64
N GLU A 37 -4.59 0.35 -3.15
CA GLU A 37 -4.37 -0.05 -1.76
C GLU A 37 -3.57 1.06 -1.07
N VAL A 38 -4.10 1.55 0.06
CA VAL A 38 -3.51 2.65 0.80
C VAL A 38 -3.34 2.29 2.27
N VAL A 39 -2.48 3.06 2.95
CA VAL A 39 -2.38 3.01 4.42
C VAL A 39 -3.68 3.56 5.02
N GLY A 40 -4.35 2.75 5.83
CA GLY A 40 -5.55 3.16 6.55
C GLY A 40 -5.23 4.14 7.69
N SER A 41 -6.18 4.99 8.04
CA SER A 41 -6.07 5.89 9.20
C SER A 41 -6.74 5.25 10.41
N VAL A 42 -6.02 5.15 11.53
CA VAL A 42 -6.57 4.66 12.81
C VAL A 42 -7.20 5.83 13.55
N ALA A 43 -8.50 5.76 13.85
CA ALA A 43 -9.25 6.81 14.54
C ALA A 43 -9.13 6.71 16.07
N ALA A 44 -9.03 5.50 16.61
CA ALA A 44 -8.95 5.26 18.05
C ALA A 44 -8.20 3.98 18.36
N VAL A 45 -7.57 3.96 19.53
CA VAL A 45 -6.85 2.81 20.09
C VAL A 45 -7.16 2.67 21.58
N GLY A 46 -7.19 1.44 22.08
CA GLY A 46 -7.53 1.14 23.46
C GLY A 46 -7.16 -0.28 23.85
N GLY A 47 -7.38 -0.63 25.11
CA GLY A 47 -7.07 -1.95 25.65
C GLY A 47 -6.22 -1.90 26.91
N ALA A 48 -5.72 -3.06 27.32
CA ALA A 48 -4.89 -3.21 28.50
C ALA A 48 -3.51 -2.53 28.30
N LYS A 49 -2.99 -1.93 29.37
CA LYS A 49 -1.70 -1.19 29.37
C LYS A 49 -0.56 -1.96 30.01
N THR A 50 -0.86 -3.16 30.51
CA THR A 50 0.09 -4.03 31.18
C THR A 50 -0.11 -5.47 30.72
N GLY A 51 0.97 -6.25 30.78
CA GLY A 51 0.96 -7.68 30.46
C GLY A 51 2.18 -8.38 31.03
N THR A 52 2.22 -9.70 30.84
CA THR A 52 3.33 -10.56 31.24
C THR A 52 4.09 -11.06 30.03
N VAL A 53 5.39 -11.29 30.19
CA VAL A 53 6.22 -11.86 29.12
C VAL A 53 5.58 -13.13 28.53
N GLY A 54 5.55 -13.21 27.20
CA GLY A 54 5.02 -14.35 26.45
C GLY A 54 3.49 -14.48 26.44
N THR A 55 2.76 -13.58 27.09
CA THR A 55 1.28 -13.61 27.13
C THR A 55 0.69 -12.56 26.20
N PRO A 56 -0.29 -12.91 25.34
CA PRO A 56 -0.96 -11.94 24.49
C PRO A 56 -1.74 -10.89 25.30
N VAL A 57 -1.53 -9.61 24.97
CA VAL A 57 -2.25 -8.45 25.49
C VAL A 57 -3.16 -7.91 24.37
N PRO A 58 -4.49 -7.89 24.55
CA PRO A 58 -5.41 -7.42 23.52
C PRO A 58 -5.39 -5.89 23.41
N VAL A 59 -5.21 -5.40 22.19
CA VAL A 59 -5.24 -3.98 21.82
C VAL A 59 -6.34 -3.77 20.79
N SER A 60 -7.39 -3.05 21.17
CA SER A 60 -8.47 -2.68 20.26
C SER A 60 -8.07 -1.46 19.42
N TYR A 61 -8.44 -1.44 18.15
CA TYR A 61 -8.23 -0.31 17.26
C TYR A 61 -9.43 -0.11 16.32
N ILE A 62 -9.62 1.14 15.88
CA ILE A 62 -10.65 1.52 14.91
C ILE A 62 -9.97 2.15 13.70
N VAL A 63 -10.17 1.58 12.51
CA VAL A 63 -9.72 2.16 11.23
C VAL A 63 -10.87 2.91 10.60
N SER A 64 -10.66 4.19 10.28
CA SER A 64 -11.66 5.00 9.58
C SER A 64 -11.56 4.82 8.07
N ILE A 65 -12.71 4.57 7.45
CA ILE A 65 -12.88 4.38 6.01
C ILE A 65 -13.85 5.45 5.50
N PRO A 66 -13.37 6.58 4.95
CA PRO A 66 -14.18 7.77 4.68
C PRO A 66 -15.21 7.64 3.55
N ASN A 67 -15.21 6.54 2.77
CA ASN A 67 -16.17 6.35 1.69
C ASN A 67 -16.47 4.87 1.44
N GLY A 68 -17.57 4.60 0.72
CA GLY A 68 -18.11 3.26 0.51
C GLY A 68 -17.31 2.33 -0.41
N CYS A 69 -16.24 2.82 -1.04
CA CYS A 69 -15.36 1.96 -1.85
C CYS A 69 -14.28 1.25 -1.01
N GLY A 70 -14.03 1.74 0.21
CA GLY A 70 -12.94 1.25 1.03
C GLY A 70 -13.31 -0.06 1.74
N LYS A 71 -12.38 -1.01 1.72
CA LYS A 71 -12.47 -2.28 2.44
C LYS A 71 -11.16 -2.54 3.17
N PHE A 72 -11.25 -2.77 4.48
CA PHE A 72 -10.10 -3.19 5.27
C PHE A 72 -9.55 -4.53 4.76
N GLN A 73 -8.23 -4.58 4.55
CA GLN A 73 -7.53 -5.78 4.07
C GLN A 73 -6.73 -6.48 5.17
N GLY A 74 -6.18 -5.71 6.11
CA GLY A 74 -5.35 -6.27 7.18
C GLY A 74 -4.58 -5.24 7.96
N LEU A 75 -3.92 -5.70 9.02
CA LEU A 75 -3.03 -4.92 9.86
C LEU A 75 -1.63 -5.54 9.78
N ARG A 76 -0.65 -4.78 9.31
CA ARG A 76 0.76 -5.21 9.24
C ARG A 76 1.52 -4.69 10.44
N GLU A 77 2.26 -5.58 11.09
CA GLU A 77 3.20 -5.21 12.15
C GLU A 77 4.61 -5.00 11.58
N GLN A 78 5.31 -3.98 12.09
CA GLN A 78 6.76 -3.84 11.95
C GLN A 78 7.36 -3.48 13.31
N ARG A 79 8.54 -4.04 13.64
CA ARG A 79 9.22 -3.78 14.92
C ARG A 79 10.55 -3.08 14.71
N ASP A 80 10.80 -2.08 15.55
CA ASP A 80 12.09 -1.45 15.78
C ASP A 80 12.37 -1.44 17.29
N GLY A 81 12.97 -2.53 17.78
CA GLY A 81 13.12 -2.79 19.20
C GLY A 81 11.78 -2.81 19.93
N LYS A 82 11.58 -1.84 20.83
CA LYS A 82 10.34 -1.68 21.62
C LYS A 82 9.31 -0.77 20.97
N LYS A 83 9.57 -0.26 19.76
CA LYS A 83 8.59 0.45 18.93
C LYS A 83 7.91 -0.53 17.97
N ILE A 84 6.58 -0.55 18.00
CA ILE A 84 5.74 -1.48 17.23
C ILE A 84 4.85 -0.64 16.32
N TYR A 85 5.09 -0.70 15.02
CA TYR A 85 4.29 0.01 14.03
C TYR A 85 3.17 -0.90 13.55
N LEU A 86 1.93 -0.46 13.72
CA LEU A 86 0.73 -1.21 13.35
C LEU A 86 0.04 -0.45 12.22
N VAL A 87 0.28 -0.92 10.99
CA VAL A 87 -0.08 -0.23 9.74
C VAL A 87 -1.27 -0.94 9.10
N PRO A 88 -2.49 -0.39 9.20
CA PRO A 88 -3.65 -0.95 8.54
C PRO A 88 -3.57 -0.69 7.03
N THR A 89 -4.15 -1.61 6.28
CA THR A 89 -4.22 -1.56 4.82
C THR A 89 -5.69 -1.53 4.40
N VAL A 90 -6.06 -0.57 3.57
CA VAL A 90 -7.41 -0.40 3.04
C VAL A 90 -7.34 -0.39 1.53
N ARG A 91 -8.15 -1.24 0.89
CA ARG A 91 -8.28 -1.27 -0.56
C ARG A 91 -9.54 -0.51 -0.97
N TYR A 92 -9.39 0.42 -1.90
CA TYR A 92 -10.50 1.13 -2.52
C TYR A 92 -10.74 0.58 -3.91
N GLU A 93 -11.98 0.20 -4.21
CA GLU A 93 -12.40 -0.30 -5.52
C GLU A 93 -13.58 0.52 -6.06
N GLY A 94 -13.39 1.20 -7.18
CA GLY A 94 -14.42 1.98 -7.87
C GLY A 94 -13.95 3.38 -8.27
N CYS A 95 -14.40 3.87 -9.42
CA CYS A 95 -14.09 5.21 -9.89
C CYS A 95 -14.99 6.29 -9.26
N SER A 96 -16.13 5.88 -8.71
CA SER A 96 -17.11 6.76 -8.07
C SER A 96 -17.55 6.13 -6.76
N CYS A 97 -17.22 6.79 -5.66
CA CYS A 97 -17.41 6.25 -4.31
C CYS A 97 -18.53 7.00 -3.58
N PRO A 98 -19.55 6.28 -3.08
CA PRO A 98 -20.53 6.87 -2.19
C PRO A 98 -19.83 7.50 -0.98
N GLN A 99 -20.24 8.71 -0.59
CA GLN A 99 -19.70 9.40 0.59
C GLN A 99 -20.31 8.84 1.88
N VAL A 100 -20.16 7.54 2.06
CA VAL A 100 -20.62 6.78 3.22
C VAL A 100 -19.39 6.39 4.02
N VAL A 101 -19.22 7.06 5.16
CA VAL A 101 -18.14 6.73 6.11
C VAL A 101 -18.49 5.43 6.81
N SER A 102 -17.49 4.56 6.95
CA SER A 102 -17.58 3.35 7.75
C SER A 102 -16.32 3.18 8.58
N ASP A 103 -16.42 2.41 9.65
CA ASP A 103 -15.29 2.07 10.50
C ASP A 103 -15.09 0.56 10.52
N TYR A 104 -13.83 0.14 10.52
CA TYR A 104 -13.45 -1.23 10.84
C TYR A 104 -12.92 -1.29 12.27
N GLN A 105 -13.51 -2.16 13.09
CA GLN A 105 -13.04 -2.43 14.46
C GLN A 105 -12.26 -3.73 14.48
N GLY A 106 -11.06 -3.69 15.07
CA GLY A 106 -10.19 -4.86 15.17
C GLY A 106 -9.51 -4.97 16.53
N THR A 107 -8.95 -6.16 16.79
CA THR A 107 -8.15 -6.45 17.98
C THR A 107 -6.81 -7.03 17.53
N TYR A 108 -5.73 -6.39 17.94
CA TYR A 108 -4.37 -6.86 17.74
C TYR A 108 -3.87 -7.51 19.04
N GLN A 109 -3.29 -8.70 18.93
CA GLN A 109 -2.82 -9.49 20.07
C GLN A 109 -1.32 -9.24 20.29
N PHE A 110 -1.00 -8.21 21.08
CA PHE A 110 0.38 -7.84 21.33
C PHE A 110 1.08 -8.88 22.21
N THR A 111 2.21 -9.41 21.74
CA THR A 111 3.08 -10.30 22.53
C THR A 111 4.52 -9.78 22.53
N ALA A 112 5.20 -9.94 23.65
CA ALA A 112 6.59 -9.57 23.86
C ALA A 112 7.37 -10.70 24.55
N ALA A 113 8.61 -10.91 24.14
CA ALA A 113 9.52 -11.91 24.71
C ALA A 113 10.38 -11.35 25.87
N GLU A 114 10.41 -10.03 26.03
CA GLU A 114 11.24 -9.35 27.03
C GLU A 114 10.40 -8.35 27.83
N PRO A 115 10.73 -8.12 29.11
CA PRO A 115 10.08 -7.08 29.90
C PRO A 115 10.44 -5.67 29.42
N GLY A 116 9.57 -4.74 29.76
CA GLY A 116 9.73 -3.30 29.56
C GLY A 116 8.56 -2.65 28.83
N THR A 117 8.72 -1.37 28.52
CA THR A 117 7.66 -0.55 27.91
C THR A 117 7.79 -0.57 26.39
N TYR A 118 6.73 -1.04 25.75
CA TYR A 118 6.56 -1.03 24.30
C TYR A 118 5.66 0.12 23.88
N VAL A 119 6.03 0.77 22.78
CA VAL A 119 5.31 1.89 22.19
C VAL A 119 4.67 1.40 20.90
N LEU A 120 3.35 1.40 20.85
CA LEU A 120 2.57 1.03 19.69
C LEU A 120 2.24 2.29 18.90
N LEU A 121 2.58 2.32 17.62
CA LEU A 121 2.41 3.47 16.74
C LEU A 121 1.43 3.15 15.63
N PHE A 122 0.45 4.02 15.42
CA PHE A 122 -0.61 3.86 14.44
C PHE A 122 -0.70 5.10 13.54
N PRO A 123 -0.76 4.93 12.21
CA PRO A 123 -0.94 6.05 11.30
C PRO A 123 -2.33 6.66 11.49
N ASN A 124 -2.40 7.99 11.48
CA ASN A 124 -3.64 8.73 11.46
C ASN A 124 -3.46 10.01 10.64
N ILE A 125 -4.57 10.52 10.09
CA ILE A 125 -4.61 11.68 9.18
C ILE A 125 -3.93 12.96 9.71
N THR A 126 -3.95 13.21 11.03
CA THR A 126 -3.38 14.45 11.60
C THR A 126 -2.02 14.22 12.23
N GLN A 127 -1.87 13.13 12.97
CA GLN A 127 -0.64 12.77 13.67
C GLN A 127 -0.65 11.28 14.01
N THR A 128 0.53 10.67 14.16
CA THR A 128 0.64 9.29 14.63
C THR A 128 -0.01 9.13 16.00
N LEU A 129 -0.98 8.21 16.13
CA LEU A 129 -1.51 7.82 17.42
C LEU A 129 -0.53 6.87 18.11
N THR A 130 -0.38 7.04 19.41
CA THR A 130 0.54 6.25 20.22
C THR A 130 -0.20 5.60 21.38
N ASP A 131 0.10 4.33 21.63
CA ASP A 131 -0.30 3.62 22.84
C ASP A 131 0.93 2.96 23.51
N THR A 132 0.85 2.67 24.80
CA THR A 132 1.95 2.04 25.53
C THR A 132 1.48 0.81 26.30
N ILE A 133 2.32 -0.24 26.26
CA ILE A 133 2.10 -1.47 27.01
C ILE A 133 3.37 -1.77 27.80
N THR A 134 3.22 -1.95 29.11
CA THR A 134 4.33 -2.33 29.99
C THR A 134 4.27 -3.83 30.26
N ILE A 135 5.32 -4.53 29.85
CA ILE A 135 5.47 -5.97 30.04
C ILE A 135 6.37 -6.22 31.25
N GLN A 136 5.93 -7.12 32.13
CA GLN A 136 6.66 -7.55 33.33
C GLN A 136 7.03 -9.03 33.25
#